data_AF-A0A1Z9L539-F1
#
_entry.id   AF-A0A1Z9L539-F1
#
_cell.length_a   1.000
_cell.length_b   1.000
_cell.length_c   1.000
_cell.angle_alpha   90.00
_cell.angle_beta   90.00
_cell.angle_gamma   90.00
#
_symmetry.space_group_name_H-M   'P 1'
#
loop_
_entity.id
_entity.type
_entity.pdbx_description
1 polymer ?
#
loop_
_entity_poly.entity_id
_entity_poly.type
_entity_poly.pdbx_seq_one_letter_code
_entity_poly.pdbx_strand_id
1 'polypeptide(L)'
;MKKNAFLFLLSFILISCESEEVIVDEEHTDADGFILEYNEEEVYREFAGAIVTNNVTVAVGQEIELAVHFLDDEGNEIEHSDEGHDDHDHGDEDHDDEEHEEGSPEVVVSGNDAAIAIVSTEHHEDEHDDEEEHEDEEEHEEHEEGYMVAITGVSAGSTSFTLTLMHDGHADYTSTNPVAVTVTSDSTLASN
;
A
#
# COMPACT_ATOMS: atom_id res chain seq x y z
N MET A 1 -42.32 -36.86 51.48
CA MET A 1 -43.04 -35.74 50.83
C MET A 1 -42.90 -34.49 51.69
N LYS A 2 -42.14 -33.50 51.21
CA LYS A 2 -42.04 -32.06 51.60
C LYS A 2 -40.74 -31.57 50.91
N LYS A 3 -40.79 -30.90 49.75
CA LYS A 3 -41.06 -29.45 49.53
C LYS A 3 -40.02 -28.60 50.30
N ASN A 4 -39.18 -27.74 49.73
CA ASN A 4 -38.97 -27.18 48.40
C ASN A 4 -37.52 -26.68 48.35
N ALA A 5 -36.77 -26.93 47.26
CA ALA A 5 -35.59 -26.13 46.94
C ALA A 5 -36.02 -25.14 45.86
N PHE A 6 -36.06 -23.86 46.22
CA PHE A 6 -36.24 -22.78 45.26
C PHE A 6 -35.42 -21.59 45.76
N LEU A 7 -34.22 -21.45 45.23
CA LEU A 7 -33.45 -20.22 45.32
C LEU A 7 -33.30 -19.71 43.89
N PHE A 8 -33.95 -18.56 43.65
CA PHE A 8 -33.99 -17.80 42.41
C PHE A 8 -32.56 -17.37 42.04
N LEU A 9 -32.03 -17.85 40.92
CA LEU A 9 -30.89 -17.21 40.28
C LEU A 9 -31.46 -16.10 39.39
N LEU A 10 -31.36 -14.86 39.86
CA LEU A 10 -31.77 -13.67 39.14
C LEU A 10 -30.76 -13.43 38.01
N SER A 11 -31.03 -14.01 36.83
CA SER A 11 -30.29 -13.74 35.59
C SER A 11 -30.61 -12.32 35.15
N PHE A 12 -29.75 -11.38 35.54
CA PHE A 12 -29.64 -10.10 34.86
C PHE A 12 -28.50 -10.16 33.87
N ILE A 13 -28.65 -9.36 32.80
CA ILE A 13 -27.74 -9.12 31.68
C ILE A 13 -28.02 -10.04 30.50
N LEU A 14 -28.83 -9.54 29.55
CA LEU A 14 -28.53 -9.51 28.11
C LEU A 14 -29.46 -8.47 27.45
N ILE A 15 -29.26 -7.20 27.78
CA ILE A 15 -29.60 -6.09 26.87
C ILE A 15 -28.32 -5.26 26.82
N SER A 16 -27.48 -5.57 25.83
CA SER A 16 -26.61 -4.56 25.25
C SER A 16 -27.15 -4.31 23.85
N CYS A 17 -27.20 -3.04 23.50
CA CYS A 17 -27.91 -2.48 22.37
C CYS A 17 -27.49 -3.16 21.06
N GLU A 18 -28.48 -3.57 20.28
CA GLU A 18 -28.38 -3.64 18.83
C GLU A 18 -28.22 -2.19 18.36
N SER A 19 -26.98 -1.75 18.20
CA SER A 19 -26.64 -0.73 17.23
C SER A 19 -26.34 -1.50 15.96
N GLU A 20 -27.29 -1.50 15.03
CA GLU A 20 -26.95 -1.57 13.60
C GLU A 20 -26.07 -0.35 13.34
N GLU A 21 -24.78 -0.47 13.66
CA GLU A 21 -23.77 0.26 12.94
C GLU A 21 -23.90 -0.25 11.51
N VAL A 22 -24.30 0.66 10.62
CA VAL A 22 -23.98 0.53 9.22
C VAL A 22 -22.46 0.46 9.21
N ILE A 23 -21.92 -0.76 9.14
CA ILE A 23 -20.55 -0.95 8.72
C ILE A 23 -20.60 -0.46 7.29
N VAL A 24 -20.24 0.80 7.11
CA VAL A 24 -19.75 1.27 5.82
C VAL A 24 -18.59 0.32 5.57
N ASP A 25 -18.72 -0.49 4.53
CA ASP A 25 -17.60 -1.25 4.01
C ASP A 25 -16.64 -0.17 3.52
N GLU A 26 -15.83 0.32 4.46
CA GLU A 26 -14.71 1.20 4.17
C GLU A 26 -13.91 0.41 3.16
N GLU A 27 -13.79 0.96 1.96
CA GLU A 27 -13.30 0.28 0.77
C GLU A 27 -11.80 0.05 0.94
N HIS A 28 -11.45 -0.91 1.79
CA HIS A 28 -10.08 -1.29 2.06
C HIS A 28 -9.54 -1.96 0.80
N THR A 29 -8.30 -1.62 0.44
CA THR A 29 -7.60 -2.40 -0.55
C THR A 29 -7.18 -3.72 0.10
N ASP A 30 -8.06 -4.72 0.06
CA ASP A 30 -7.87 -6.08 0.60
C ASP A 30 -6.81 -6.84 -0.21
N ALA A 31 -5.56 -6.41 -0.12
CA ALA A 31 -4.46 -7.04 -0.83
C ALA A 31 -4.03 -8.35 -0.16
N ASP A 32 -3.84 -9.40 -0.95
CA ASP A 32 -3.31 -10.70 -0.52
C ASP A 32 -1.83 -10.88 -0.92
N GLY A 33 -1.26 -9.88 -1.58
CA GLY A 33 0.13 -9.89 -2.04
C GLY A 33 0.55 -8.58 -2.69
N PHE A 34 1.79 -8.54 -3.15
CA PHE A 34 2.30 -7.45 -3.98
C PHE A 34 3.48 -7.91 -4.84
N ILE A 35 3.74 -7.14 -5.88
CA ILE A 35 4.86 -7.26 -6.79
C ILE A 35 5.74 -6.00 -6.64
N LEU A 36 7.06 -6.18 -6.74
CA LEU A 36 7.96 -5.07 -7.07
C LEU A 36 8.50 -5.30 -8.48
N GLU A 37 8.36 -4.29 -9.33
CA GLU A 37 8.78 -4.33 -10.71
C GLU A 37 9.93 -3.33 -10.97
N TYR A 38 10.93 -3.75 -11.74
CA TYR A 38 12.05 -2.91 -12.18
C TYR A 38 12.20 -3.01 -13.70
N ASN A 39 11.96 -1.91 -14.43
CA ASN A 39 11.99 -1.88 -15.90
C ASN A 39 11.14 -2.99 -16.55
N GLU A 40 9.86 -3.09 -16.20
CA GLU A 40 8.93 -4.11 -16.74
C GLU A 40 9.31 -5.57 -16.36
N GLU A 41 10.23 -5.76 -15.39
CA GLU A 41 10.63 -7.07 -14.89
C GLU A 41 10.30 -7.22 -13.40
N GLU A 42 9.48 -8.24 -13.07
CA GLU A 42 9.20 -8.63 -11.69
C GLU A 42 10.49 -9.03 -10.95
N VAL A 43 10.86 -8.23 -9.95
CA VAL A 43 12.02 -8.48 -9.08
C VAL A 43 11.65 -9.05 -7.71
N TYR A 44 10.39 -8.87 -7.31
CA TYR A 44 9.85 -9.45 -6.09
C TYR A 44 8.38 -9.78 -6.28
N ARG A 45 7.94 -10.89 -5.69
CA ARG A 45 6.53 -11.22 -5.55
C ARG A 45 6.29 -11.95 -4.24
N GLU A 46 5.35 -11.44 -3.47
CA GLU A 46 4.72 -12.14 -2.36
C GLU A 46 3.24 -12.34 -2.66
N PHE A 47 2.72 -13.54 -2.39
CA PHE A 47 1.30 -13.83 -2.53
C PHE A 47 0.84 -14.85 -1.49
N ALA A 48 -0.28 -14.57 -0.81
CA ALA A 48 -0.85 -15.39 0.26
C ALA A 48 0.18 -15.77 1.34
N GLY A 49 1.07 -14.82 1.69
CA GLY A 49 2.14 -14.98 2.66
C GLY A 49 3.36 -15.80 2.21
N ALA A 50 3.40 -16.23 0.95
CA ALA A 50 4.53 -16.96 0.37
C ALA A 50 5.34 -16.07 -0.58
N ILE A 51 6.67 -16.07 -0.40
CA ILE A 51 7.60 -15.46 -1.36
C ILE A 51 7.67 -16.35 -2.61
N VAL A 52 7.29 -15.79 -3.75
CA VAL A 52 7.36 -16.43 -5.08
C VAL A 52 8.67 -16.03 -5.79
N THR A 53 8.98 -14.74 -5.78
CA THR A 53 10.18 -14.14 -6.40
C THR A 53 10.88 -13.22 -5.39
N ASN A 54 12.22 -13.24 -5.36
CA ASN A 54 13.01 -12.37 -4.48
C ASN A 54 14.43 -12.20 -5.02
N ASN A 55 14.62 -11.21 -5.89
CA ASN A 55 15.89 -10.95 -6.55
C ASN A 55 16.34 -9.47 -6.47
N VAL A 56 15.72 -8.67 -5.58
CA VAL A 56 15.99 -7.23 -5.44
C VAL A 56 17.47 -6.98 -5.15
N THR A 57 18.13 -6.31 -6.09
CA THR A 57 19.57 -6.07 -6.08
C THR A 57 19.88 -4.66 -6.53
N VAL A 58 20.73 -3.96 -5.78
CA VAL A 58 21.22 -2.62 -6.11
C VAL A 58 22.74 -2.55 -5.98
N ALA A 59 23.41 -1.66 -6.71
CA ALA A 59 24.84 -1.43 -6.58
C ALA A 59 25.14 -0.30 -5.59
N VAL A 60 26.32 -0.35 -4.94
CA VAL A 60 26.77 0.76 -4.08
C VAL A 60 26.86 2.06 -4.90
N GLY A 61 26.20 3.11 -4.41
CA GLY A 61 26.14 4.43 -5.01
C GLY A 61 25.15 4.53 -6.19
N GLN A 62 24.34 3.51 -6.44
CA GLN A 62 23.25 3.54 -7.41
C GLN A 62 21.90 3.53 -6.70
N GLU A 63 20.89 3.98 -7.43
CA GLU A 63 19.50 3.99 -7.03
C GLU A 63 18.69 3.23 -8.09
N ILE A 64 17.70 2.48 -7.63
CA ILE A 64 16.68 1.86 -8.47
C ILE A 64 15.32 2.28 -7.94
N GLU A 65 14.38 2.52 -8.84
CA GLU A 65 12.98 2.79 -8.55
C GLU A 65 12.17 1.55 -8.92
N LEU A 66 11.30 1.13 -8.02
CA LEU A 66 10.47 -0.06 -8.17
C LEU A 66 9.00 0.33 -8.14
N ALA A 67 8.24 -0.05 -9.16
CA ALA A 67 6.79 0.06 -9.14
C ALA A 67 6.20 -1.01 -8.21
N VAL A 68 5.21 -0.63 -7.41
CA VAL A 68 4.52 -1.52 -6.47
C VAL A 68 3.13 -1.81 -7.02
N HIS A 69 2.86 -3.09 -7.27
CA HIS A 69 1.56 -3.57 -7.73
C HIS A 69 0.94 -4.45 -6.65
N PHE A 70 -0.17 -4.03 -6.05
CA PHE A 70 -0.89 -4.83 -5.06
C PHE A 70 -1.73 -5.92 -5.74
N LEU A 71 -1.93 -7.05 -5.05
CA LEU A 71 -2.62 -8.22 -5.60
C LEU A 71 -3.90 -8.54 -4.85
N ASP A 72 -4.98 -8.85 -5.57
CA ASP A 72 -6.25 -9.36 -5.03
C ASP A 72 -6.11 -10.81 -4.51
N ASP A 73 -7.20 -11.39 -4.00
CA ASP A 73 -7.23 -12.77 -3.46
C ASP A 73 -7.03 -13.87 -4.52
N GLU A 74 -7.12 -13.51 -5.80
CA GLU A 74 -6.86 -14.38 -6.96
C GLU A 74 -5.41 -14.24 -7.48
N GLY A 75 -4.67 -13.23 -6.98
CA GLY A 75 -3.31 -12.92 -7.36
C GLY A 75 -3.19 -12.06 -8.63
N ASN A 76 -4.29 -11.44 -9.06
CA ASN A 76 -4.30 -10.42 -10.10
C ASN A 76 -3.95 -9.06 -9.49
N GLU A 77 -3.40 -8.17 -10.31
CA GLU A 77 -3.15 -6.79 -9.89
C GLU A 77 -4.46 -6.06 -9.63
N ILE A 78 -4.48 -5.31 -8.53
CA ILE A 78 -5.57 -4.38 -8.20
C ILE A 78 -5.26 -3.09 -8.96
N GLU A 79 -6.15 -2.72 -9.90
CA GLU A 79 -6.04 -1.43 -10.59
C GLU A 79 -6.29 -0.31 -9.57
N HIS A 80 -5.32 0.59 -9.43
CA HIS A 80 -5.48 1.84 -8.70
C HIS A 80 -6.17 2.84 -9.61
N SER A 81 -7.50 2.78 -9.70
CA SER A 81 -8.24 3.83 -10.39
C SER A 81 -8.38 5.03 -9.45
N ASP A 82 -7.83 6.18 -9.83
CA ASP A 82 -8.12 7.48 -9.21
C ASP A 82 -9.60 7.91 -9.41
N GLU A 83 -10.44 7.08 -10.02
CA GLU A 83 -11.88 7.29 -10.19
C GLU A 83 -12.68 7.08 -8.88
N GLY A 84 -12.08 7.39 -7.73
CA GLY A 84 -12.77 7.66 -6.47
C GLY A 84 -13.40 9.06 -6.42
N HIS A 85 -13.49 9.77 -7.55
CA HIS A 85 -14.43 10.89 -7.66
C HIS A 85 -15.84 10.33 -7.87
N ASP A 86 -16.50 10.13 -6.74
CA ASP A 86 -17.93 10.02 -6.59
C ASP A 86 -18.65 10.88 -7.66
N ASP A 87 -19.24 10.21 -8.66
CA ASP A 87 -20.36 10.71 -9.44
C ASP A 87 -21.61 10.81 -8.53
N HIS A 88 -21.46 11.44 -7.37
CA HIS A 88 -22.58 11.87 -6.54
C HIS A 88 -23.14 13.14 -7.16
N ASP A 89 -24.08 12.93 -8.09
CA ASP A 89 -25.12 13.86 -8.48
C ASP A 89 -25.69 14.56 -7.22
N HIS A 90 -25.11 15.73 -6.88
CA HIS A 90 -25.57 16.56 -5.77
C HIS A 90 -26.92 17.19 -6.13
N GLY A 91 -27.97 16.40 -5.95
CA GLY A 91 -29.32 16.87 -5.72
C GLY A 91 -29.44 17.51 -4.34
N ASP A 92 -28.89 18.72 -4.19
CA ASP A 92 -29.51 19.85 -3.47
C ASP A 92 -30.18 19.53 -2.12
N GLU A 93 -29.45 19.23 -1.04
CA GLU A 93 -29.94 19.44 0.35
C GLU A 93 -28.80 19.86 1.30
N ASP A 94 -29.02 20.97 2.01
CA ASP A 94 -28.11 21.61 2.96
C ASP A 94 -27.54 20.62 4.01
N HIS A 95 -26.25 20.27 3.90
CA HIS A 95 -25.50 19.59 4.94
C HIS A 95 -24.27 20.44 5.32
N ASP A 96 -24.15 20.76 6.61
CA ASP A 96 -22.93 21.27 7.24
C ASP A 96 -21.88 20.14 7.17
N ASP A 97 -21.22 19.97 6.02
CA ASP A 97 -20.14 19.00 5.83
C ASP A 97 -18.89 19.51 6.54
N GLU A 98 -18.58 18.91 7.69
CA GLU A 98 -17.19 18.84 8.11
C GLU A 98 -16.52 17.86 7.14
N GLU A 99 -15.80 18.41 6.14
CA GLU A 99 -14.99 17.67 5.19
C GLU A 99 -14.16 16.63 5.96
N HIS A 100 -14.59 15.38 5.90
CA HIS A 100 -13.76 14.25 6.26
C HIS A 100 -12.70 14.18 5.17
N GLU A 101 -11.53 14.73 5.47
CA GLU A 101 -10.30 14.53 4.70
C GLU A 101 -9.90 13.06 4.93
N GLU A 102 -10.64 12.13 4.28
CA GLU A 102 -10.24 10.73 4.17
C GLU A 102 -8.89 10.76 3.42
N GLY A 103 -7.84 10.32 4.11
CA GLY A 103 -6.47 10.43 3.64
C GLY A 103 -6.22 9.43 2.51
N SER A 104 -5.66 9.89 1.40
CA SER A 104 -5.28 9.01 0.29
C SER A 104 -4.39 7.85 0.77
N PRO A 105 -4.54 6.66 0.16
CA PRO A 105 -3.72 5.52 0.53
C PRO A 105 -2.22 5.82 0.29
N GLU A 106 -1.38 5.43 1.25
CA GLU A 106 0.06 5.71 1.26
C GLU A 106 0.87 4.43 1.46
N VAL A 107 1.94 4.24 0.68
CA VAL A 107 2.92 3.18 0.93
C VAL A 107 4.00 3.64 1.88
N VAL A 108 4.19 2.87 2.95
CA VAL A 108 5.19 3.10 4.00
C VAL A 108 6.18 1.94 4.05
N VAL A 109 7.47 2.27 4.15
CA VAL A 109 8.57 1.30 4.30
C VAL A 109 9.23 1.42 5.68
N SER A 110 9.64 0.28 6.25
CA SER A 110 10.33 0.27 7.54
C SER A 110 11.30 -0.90 7.71
N GLY A 111 12.21 -0.80 8.68
CA GLY A 111 13.04 -1.92 9.14
C GLY A 111 14.37 -2.12 8.42
N ASN A 112 14.66 -1.38 7.34
CA ASN A 112 15.95 -1.43 6.66
C ASN A 112 17.10 -0.88 7.52
N ASP A 113 18.28 -1.44 7.29
CA ASP A 113 19.54 -0.90 7.77
C ASP A 113 20.04 0.16 6.77
N ALA A 114 19.81 1.43 7.10
CA ALA A 114 20.22 2.58 6.30
C ALA A 114 21.75 2.68 6.10
N ALA A 115 22.57 1.94 6.86
CA ALA A 115 24.00 1.85 6.58
C ALA A 115 24.31 0.96 5.37
N ILE A 116 23.38 0.09 4.97
CA ILE A 116 23.48 -0.83 3.82
C ILE A 116 22.71 -0.28 2.63
N ALA A 117 21.42 0.03 2.80
CA ALA A 117 20.59 0.65 1.76
C ALA A 117 19.58 1.61 2.38
N ILE A 118 19.36 2.75 1.73
CA ILE A 118 18.28 3.68 2.06
C ILE A 118 17.08 3.27 1.20
N VAL A 119 15.89 3.23 1.80
CA VAL A 119 14.64 2.90 1.12
C VAL A 119 13.69 4.06 1.37
N SER A 120 13.12 4.64 0.32
CA SER A 120 12.12 5.70 0.37
C SER A 120 10.93 5.34 -0.52
N THR A 121 9.79 5.93 -0.23
CA THR A 121 8.57 5.81 -1.02
C THR A 121 8.25 7.15 -1.66
N GLU A 122 7.75 7.10 -2.88
CA GLU A 122 7.16 8.23 -3.57
C GLU A 122 5.81 7.77 -4.14
N HIS A 123 4.84 8.66 -4.09
CA HIS A 123 3.59 8.49 -4.83
C HIS A 123 3.62 9.51 -5.96
N HIS A 124 3.57 9.04 -7.20
CA HIS A 124 3.52 9.92 -8.36
C HIS A 124 2.04 10.10 -8.68
N GLU A 125 1.47 11.17 -8.14
CA GLU A 125 0.17 11.69 -8.55
C GLU A 125 0.43 12.57 -9.77
N ASP A 126 -0.17 12.25 -10.91
CA ASP A 126 -0.17 13.17 -12.05
C ASP A 126 -0.94 14.42 -11.63
N GLU A 127 -0.22 15.51 -11.32
CA GLU A 127 -0.81 16.84 -11.23
C GLU A 127 -1.34 17.20 -12.63
N HIS A 128 -2.56 16.75 -12.95
CA HIS A 128 -3.33 17.25 -14.08
C HIS A 128 -3.66 18.72 -13.81
N ASP A 129 -2.70 19.59 -14.12
CA ASP A 129 -2.89 21.03 -14.20
C ASP A 129 -3.85 21.28 -15.37
N ASP A 130 -5.14 21.45 -15.03
CA ASP A 130 -6.25 21.83 -15.91
C ASP A 130 -6.08 23.25 -16.49
N GLU A 131 -4.89 23.58 -17.01
CA GLU A 131 -4.63 24.84 -17.70
C GLU A 131 -4.09 24.61 -19.13
N GLU A 132 -5.05 24.43 -20.03
CA GLU A 132 -5.11 25.05 -21.36
C GLU A 132 -4.04 24.65 -22.41
N GLU A 133 -4.53 24.01 -23.49
CA GLU A 133 -3.99 23.96 -24.86
C GLU A 133 -2.50 24.35 -25.07
N HIS A 134 -1.59 23.38 -24.96
CA HIS A 134 -0.27 23.48 -25.57
C HIS A 134 0.03 22.29 -26.50
N GLU A 135 -0.09 22.57 -27.80
CA GLU A 135 0.52 21.78 -28.89
C GLU A 135 2.04 21.89 -28.79
N ASP A 136 2.71 21.09 -27.97
CA ASP A 136 4.16 20.88 -28.07
C ASP A 136 4.49 19.40 -27.85
N GLU A 137 5.13 18.83 -28.87
CA GLU A 137 5.68 17.47 -28.90
C GLU A 137 6.89 17.38 -27.96
N GLU A 138 6.66 17.16 -26.67
CA GLU A 138 7.69 16.69 -25.75
C GLU A 138 7.30 15.27 -25.33
N GLU A 139 8.23 14.33 -25.49
CA GLU A 139 8.11 12.94 -25.03
C GLU A 139 8.02 12.98 -23.50
N HIS A 140 6.80 13.17 -22.97
CA HIS A 140 6.49 12.87 -21.58
C HIS A 140 6.71 11.37 -21.44
N GLU A 141 7.76 10.99 -20.72
CA GLU A 141 7.88 9.64 -20.19
C GLU A 141 6.61 9.43 -19.34
N GLU A 142 5.68 8.63 -19.86
CA GLU A 142 4.45 8.22 -19.17
C GLU A 142 4.89 7.50 -17.89
N HIS A 143 5.05 8.24 -16.79
CA HIS A 143 5.23 7.64 -15.48
C HIS A 143 3.89 6.98 -15.16
N GLU A 144 3.85 5.66 -15.14
CA GLU A 144 2.67 4.91 -14.71
C GLU A 144 2.24 5.42 -13.33
N GLU A 145 1.02 5.95 -13.25
CA GLU A 145 0.32 6.30 -12.02
C GLU A 145 0.48 5.15 -11.02
N GLY A 146 1.04 5.40 -9.85
CA GLY A 146 1.29 4.32 -8.90
C GLY A 146 2.22 4.61 -7.73
N TYR A 147 2.39 3.60 -6.89
CA TYR A 147 3.30 3.65 -5.75
C TYR A 147 4.70 3.24 -6.17
N MET A 148 5.68 4.06 -5.82
CA MET A 148 7.08 3.82 -6.11
C MET A 148 7.89 3.61 -4.84
N VAL A 149 8.83 2.65 -4.90
CA VAL A 149 9.84 2.43 -3.86
C VAL A 149 11.22 2.65 -4.46
N ALA A 150 11.93 3.67 -3.99
CA ALA A 150 13.31 3.94 -4.36
C ALA A 150 14.28 3.27 -3.36
N ILE A 151 15.31 2.61 -3.89
CA ILE A 151 16.34 1.94 -3.10
C ILE A 151 17.72 2.44 -3.50
N THR A 152 18.39 3.18 -2.61
CA THR A 152 19.76 3.65 -2.78
C THR A 152 20.77 2.73 -2.09
N GLY A 153 21.71 2.15 -2.83
CA GLY A 153 22.78 1.32 -2.25
C GLY A 153 23.85 2.15 -1.53
N VAL A 154 24.03 1.94 -0.22
CA VAL A 154 25.02 2.67 0.60
C VAL A 154 26.31 1.89 0.79
N SER A 155 26.21 0.61 1.16
CA SER A 155 27.37 -0.26 1.35
C SER A 155 27.06 -1.71 1.00
N ALA A 156 28.06 -2.43 0.48
CA ALA A 156 27.86 -3.81 0.06
C ALA A 156 27.46 -4.70 1.25
N GLY A 157 26.40 -5.48 1.07
CA GLY A 157 25.79 -6.26 2.14
C GLY A 157 24.36 -6.67 1.79
N SER A 158 23.59 -7.03 2.81
CA SER A 158 22.17 -7.33 2.64
C SER A 158 21.38 -6.64 3.74
N THR A 159 20.24 -6.11 3.38
CA THR A 159 19.26 -5.56 4.31
C THR A 159 17.86 -6.04 3.91
N SER A 160 16.84 -5.62 4.65
CA SER A 160 15.46 -5.93 4.30
C SER A 160 14.51 -4.88 4.84
N PHE A 161 13.38 -4.66 4.18
CA PHE A 161 12.33 -3.77 4.65
C PHE A 161 10.97 -4.46 4.68
N THR A 162 10.06 -3.93 5.50
CA THR A 162 8.63 -4.25 5.49
C THR A 162 7.92 -3.15 4.71
N LEU A 163 7.00 -3.55 3.85
CA LEU A 163 6.12 -2.64 3.10
C LEU A 163 4.71 -2.70 3.71
N THR A 164 4.09 -1.53 3.85
CA THR A 164 2.76 -1.37 4.41
C THR A 164 1.96 -0.40 3.56
N LEU A 165 0.76 -0.80 3.15
CA LEU A 165 -0.24 0.10 2.56
C LEU A 165 -1.08 0.65 3.71
N MET A 166 -1.06 1.97 3.88
CA MET A 166 -1.79 2.68 4.92
C MET A 166 -2.95 3.44 4.29
N HIS A 167 -4.12 3.39 4.90
CA HIS A 167 -5.29 4.20 4.54
C HIS A 167 -5.92 4.67 5.85
N ASP A 168 -6.30 5.95 5.97
CA ASP A 168 -6.92 6.53 7.18
C ASP A 168 -6.35 6.06 8.53
N GLY A 169 -5.02 6.03 8.61
CA GLY A 169 -4.28 5.69 9.83
C GLY A 169 -4.33 4.21 10.24
N HIS A 170 -4.89 3.33 9.41
CA HIS A 170 -4.83 1.88 9.55
C HIS A 170 -4.07 1.26 8.36
N ALA A 171 -3.64 0.01 8.53
CA ALA A 171 -2.92 -0.71 7.49
C ALA A 171 -3.89 -1.64 6.77
N ASP A 172 -4.13 -1.36 5.50
CA ASP A 172 -4.90 -2.23 4.59
C ASP A 172 -4.08 -3.47 4.22
N TYR A 173 -2.77 -3.28 4.07
CA TYR A 173 -1.83 -4.37 3.84
C TYR A 173 -0.54 -4.21 4.61
N THR A 174 0.03 -5.33 5.06
CA THR A 174 1.41 -5.39 5.54
C THR A 174 2.08 -6.64 4.98
N SER A 175 3.24 -6.48 4.35
CA SER A 175 4.02 -7.60 3.83
C SER A 175 4.24 -8.65 4.91
N THR A 176 3.88 -9.91 4.62
CA THR A 176 4.02 -11.03 5.57
C THR A 176 5.48 -11.38 5.79
N ASN A 177 6.31 -11.22 4.76
CA ASN A 177 7.75 -11.42 4.82
C ASN A 177 8.48 -10.12 4.49
N PRO A 178 9.60 -9.82 5.17
CA PRO A 178 10.40 -8.67 4.81
C PRO A 178 11.05 -8.86 3.44
N VAL A 179 10.99 -7.84 2.59
CA VAL A 179 11.63 -7.78 1.27
C VAL A 179 13.13 -7.77 1.46
N ALA A 180 13.84 -8.76 0.94
CA ALA A 180 15.29 -8.82 1.06
C ALA A 180 15.98 -8.02 -0.05
N VAL A 181 16.94 -7.18 0.31
CA VAL A 181 17.71 -6.35 -0.62
C VAL A 181 19.17 -6.75 -0.54
N THR A 182 19.78 -7.04 -1.70
CA THR A 182 21.23 -7.26 -1.79
C THR A 182 21.93 -6.06 -2.41
N VAL A 183 22.88 -5.48 -1.69
CA VAL A 183 23.72 -4.39 -2.19
C VAL A 183 25.06 -4.95 -2.64
N THR A 184 25.37 -4.80 -3.93
CA THR A 184 26.60 -5.32 -4.54
C THR A 184 27.70 -4.26 -4.57
N SER A 185 28.95 -4.69 -4.45
CA SER A 185 30.12 -3.78 -4.44
C SER A 185 30.44 -3.12 -5.80
N ASP A 186 29.66 -3.36 -6.85
CA ASP A 186 30.03 -2.98 -8.21
C ASP A 186 29.71 -1.52 -8.51
N SER A 187 30.75 -0.67 -8.49
CA SER A 187 30.72 0.70 -9.05
C SER A 187 31.11 0.72 -10.55
N THR A 188 31.16 -0.43 -11.24
CA THR A 188 31.74 -0.56 -12.58
C THR A 188 30.79 -1.20 -13.60
N LEU A 189 29.68 -0.52 -13.94
CA LEU A 189 28.98 -0.69 -15.21
C LEU A 189 28.64 0.68 -15.83
N ALA A 190 29.65 1.52 -16.04
CA ALA A 190 29.55 2.69 -16.92
C ALA A 190 30.90 2.96 -17.60
N SER A 191 31.43 1.98 -18.33
CA SER A 191 32.41 2.14 -19.41
C SER A 191 32.72 0.78 -20.05
N ASN A 192 32.00 0.44 -21.11
CA ASN A 192 32.50 -0.31 -22.26
C ASN A 192 31.64 -0.03 -23.48
#